data_AF-A0A843ED26-F1
#
_entry.id   AF-A0A843ED26-F1
#
_cell.length_a   1.000
_cell.length_b   1.000
_cell.length_c   1.000
_cell.angle_alpha   90.00
_cell.angle_beta   90.00
_cell.angle_gamma   90.00
#
_symmetry.space_group_name_H-M   'P 1'
#
loop_
_entity.id
_entity.type
_entity.pdbx_description
1 polymer ?
#
loop_
_entity_poly.entity_id
_entity_poly.type
_entity_poly.pdbx_seq_one_letter_code
_entity_poly.pdbx_strand_id
1 'polypeptide(L)'
;MSYMNVEKCRSCGADIVWIKMASGKKMPCDAGMISFDIAHPGDKDAQVYVTPGGKVARGYFNPAGGGVGYISHFATCPNAGKHRRRK
;
A
#
# COMPACT_ATOMS: atom_id res chain seq x y z
N MET A 1 -6.08 2.53 20.72
CA MET A 1 -5.72 1.72 19.53
C MET A 1 -6.83 1.83 18.49
N SER A 2 -6.66 2.63 17.45
CA SER A 2 -7.55 2.57 16.28
C SER A 2 -7.21 1.31 15.50
N TYR A 3 -7.95 0.24 15.76
CA TYR A 3 -7.89 -0.98 14.96
C TYR A 3 -8.13 -0.60 13.49
N MET A 4 -7.17 -0.91 12.61
CA MET A 4 -7.40 -0.79 11.18
C MET A 4 -8.44 -1.84 10.81
N ASN A 5 -9.61 -1.40 10.34
CA ASN A 5 -10.64 -2.31 9.85
C ASN A 5 -10.11 -3.02 8.61
N VAL A 6 -9.87 -4.32 8.76
CA VAL A 6 -9.56 -5.22 7.66
C VAL A 6 -10.87 -5.59 6.99
N GLU A 7 -10.96 -5.35 5.68
CA GLU A 7 -12.08 -5.74 4.84
C GLU A 7 -11.60 -6.74 3.79
N LYS A 8 -12.53 -7.50 3.21
CA LYS A 8 -12.22 -8.40 2.10
C LYS A 8 -12.35 -7.66 0.77
N CYS A 9 -11.36 -7.80 -0.11
CA CYS A 9 -11.46 -7.31 -1.48
C CYS A 9 -12.63 -8.01 -2.18
N ARG A 10 -13.57 -7.22 -2.69
CA ARG A 10 -14.80 -7.73 -3.33
C ARG A 10 -14.57 -8.56 -4.61
N SER A 11 -13.35 -8.56 -5.14
CA SER A 11 -13.05 -9.26 -6.40
C SER A 11 -12.10 -10.44 -6.27
N CYS A 12 -11.16 -10.43 -5.33
CA CYS A 12 -10.26 -11.57 -5.13
C CYS A 12 -10.38 -12.18 -3.72
N GLY A 13 -11.13 -11.58 -2.81
CA GLY A 13 -11.31 -12.08 -1.44
C GLY A 13 -10.10 -11.88 -0.52
N ALA A 14 -9.04 -11.20 -0.95
CA ALA A 14 -7.88 -10.91 -0.12
C ALA A 14 -8.20 -9.89 1.00
N ASP A 15 -7.47 -9.95 2.10
CA ASP A 15 -7.57 -8.97 3.19
C ASP A 15 -6.94 -7.64 2.79
N ILE A 16 -7.72 -6.58 2.87
CA ILE A 16 -7.33 -5.21 2.55
C ILE A 16 -7.61 -4.27 3.71
N VAL A 17 -6.81 -3.21 3.80
CA VAL A 17 -7.04 -2.06 4.66
C VAL A 17 -7.26 -0.82 3.81
N TRP A 18 -8.16 0.05 4.25
CA TRP A 18 -8.44 1.32 3.59
C TRP A 18 -7.64 2.44 4.24
N ILE A 19 -6.58 2.88 3.56
CA ILE A 19 -5.75 3.99 4.03
C ILE A 19 -6.30 5.29 3.46
N LYS A 20 -6.54 6.28 4.34
CA LYS A 20 -6.89 7.64 3.92
C LYS A 20 -5.62 8.33 3.43
N MET A 21 -5.55 8.61 2.13
CA MET A 21 -4.44 9.32 1.51
C MET A 21 -4.44 10.79 1.93
N ALA A 22 -3.28 11.44 1.86
CA ALA A 22 -3.14 12.88 2.05
C ALA A 22 -4.02 13.70 1.09
N SER A 23 -4.33 13.14 -0.08
CA SER A 23 -5.29 13.72 -1.05
C SER A 23 -6.76 13.59 -0.64
N GLY A 24 -7.07 12.96 0.50
CA GLY A 24 -8.42 12.72 1.01
C GLY A 24 -9.10 11.45 0.46
N LYS A 25 -8.58 10.86 -0.62
CA LYS A 25 -9.10 9.60 -1.19
C LYS A 25 -8.71 8.41 -0.34
N LYS A 26 -9.52 7.35 -0.34
CA LYS A 26 -9.17 6.07 0.28
C LYS A 26 -8.44 5.17 -0.72
N MET A 27 -7.35 4.55 -0.29
CA MET A 27 -6.56 3.59 -1.07
C MET A 27 -6.70 2.20 -0.46
N PRO A 28 -7.15 1.18 -1.22
CA PRO A 28 -7.08 -0.20 -0.75
C PRO A 28 -5.62 -0.66 -0.79
N CYS A 29 -5.12 -1.09 0.35
CA CYS A 29 -3.80 -1.67 0.51
C CYS A 29 -3.93 -3.07 1.10
N ASP A 30 -2.96 -3.93 0.86
CA ASP A 30 -2.94 -5.26 1.49
C ASP A 30 -2.84 -5.10 3.01
N ALA A 31 -3.49 -5.98 3.77
CA ALA A 31 -3.53 -5.87 5.24
C ALA A 31 -2.16 -6.09 5.92
N GLY A 32 -1.18 -6.67 5.20
CA GLY A 32 0.18 -6.88 5.69
C GLY A 32 0.94 -5.56 5.80
N MET A 33 1.19 -5.11 7.04
CA MET A 33 2.15 -4.04 7.30
C MET A 33 3.57 -4.55 7.06
N ILE A 34 4.36 -3.74 6.36
CA ILE A 34 5.72 -4.05 5.94
C ILE A 34 6.68 -2.96 6.44
N SER A 35 7.84 -3.38 6.91
CA SER A 35 8.98 -2.50 7.15
C SER A 35 9.87 -2.41 5.91
N PHE A 36 10.44 -1.22 5.66
CA PHE A 36 11.30 -0.97 4.51
C PHE A 36 12.32 0.13 4.80
N ASP A 37 13.43 0.10 4.07
CA ASP A 37 14.38 1.21 4.03
C ASP A 37 13.95 2.24 3.00
N ILE A 38 13.95 3.51 3.39
CA ILE A 38 13.59 4.62 2.50
C ILE A 38 14.68 4.73 1.42
N ALA A 39 14.28 4.59 0.16
CA ALA A 39 15.20 4.74 -0.96
C ALA A 39 15.55 6.22 -1.20
N HIS A 40 16.70 6.45 -1.84
CA HIS A 40 17.10 7.78 -2.25
C HIS A 40 16.16 8.34 -3.35
N PRO A 41 15.99 9.68 -3.43
CA PRO A 41 15.23 10.30 -4.50
C PRO A 41 15.80 9.92 -5.88
N GLY A 42 14.94 9.45 -6.78
CA GLY A 42 15.32 9.06 -8.13
C GLY A 42 15.59 7.57 -8.33
N ASP A 43 15.56 6.77 -7.26
CA ASP A 43 15.68 5.33 -7.37
C ASP A 43 14.46 4.71 -8.06
N LYS A 44 14.71 4.15 -9.25
CA LYS A 44 13.68 3.58 -10.11
C LYS A 44 13.31 2.16 -9.69
N ASP A 45 14.23 1.44 -9.07
CA ASP A 45 14.07 0.04 -8.68
C ASP A 45 13.40 -0.09 -7.30
N ALA A 46 13.37 1.00 -6.53
CA ALA A 46 12.65 1.07 -5.27
C ALA A 46 11.14 0.82 -5.44
N GLN A 47 10.61 -0.09 -4.62
CA GLN A 47 9.20 -0.42 -4.58
C GLN A 47 8.39 0.69 -3.91
N VAL A 48 7.12 0.82 -4.30
CA VAL A 48 6.23 1.85 -3.80
C VAL A 48 5.40 1.32 -2.63
N TYR A 49 5.49 2.00 -1.48
CA TYR A 49 4.71 1.70 -0.28
C TYR A 49 3.80 2.87 0.10
N VAL A 50 2.64 2.55 0.64
CA VAL A 50 1.69 3.53 1.20
C VAL A 50 1.86 3.55 2.71
N THR A 51 2.23 4.69 3.28
CA THR A 51 2.41 4.81 4.73
C THR A 51 1.05 4.91 5.45
N PRO A 52 0.97 4.55 6.74
CA PRO A 52 -0.25 4.73 7.54
C PRO A 52 -0.79 6.17 7.53
N GLY A 53 0.10 7.16 7.36
CA GLY A 53 -0.25 8.57 7.26
C GLY A 53 -0.78 9.01 5.89
N GLY A 54 -1.04 8.07 4.97
CA GLY A 54 -1.61 8.38 3.66
C GLY A 54 -0.64 9.02 2.68
N LYS A 55 0.67 8.88 2.92
CA LYS A 55 1.72 9.32 2.00
C LYS A 55 2.25 8.12 1.22
N VAL A 56 2.87 8.40 0.08
CA VAL A 56 3.56 7.38 -0.72
C VAL A 56 5.06 7.53 -0.47
N ALA A 57 5.71 6.43 -0.12
CA ALA A 57 7.14 6.32 0.05
C ALA A 57 7.70 5.29 -0.94
N ARG A 58 8.98 5.42 -1.28
CA ARG A 58 9.71 4.43 -2.07
C ARG A 58 10.77 3.80 -1.20
N GLY A 59 10.99 2.51 -1.35
CA GLY A 59 11.95 1.80 -0.54
C GLY A 59 12.19 0.36 -0.96
N TYR A 60 13.00 -0.31 -0.16
CA TYR A 60 13.29 -1.74 -0.29
C TYR A 60 12.77 -2.47 0.91
N PHE A 61 12.12 -3.62 0.68
CA PHE A 61 11.68 -4.49 1.76
C PHE A 61 12.86 -4.80 2.68
N ASN A 62 12.73 -4.37 3.94
CA ASN A 62 13.69 -4.65 4.98
C ASN A 62 12.90 -4.77 6.30
N PRO A 63 12.78 -5.97 6.88
CA PRO A 63 12.12 -6.18 8.17
C PRO A 63 12.70 -5.34 9.32
N ALA A 64 13.99 -4.97 9.23
CA ALA A 64 14.68 -4.11 10.20
C ALA A 64 14.68 -2.62 9.79
N GLY A 65 14.06 -2.27 8.66
CA GLY A 65 14.01 -0.90 8.16
C GLY A 65 13.14 0.00 9.03
N GLY A 66 13.51 1.29 9.11
CA GLY A 66 12.79 2.27 9.93
C GLY A 66 11.49 2.80 9.32
N GLY A 67 11.25 2.55 8.03
CA GLY A 67 10.01 2.93 7.35
C GLY A 67 8.94 1.85 7.52
N VAL A 68 7.68 2.25 7.67
CA VAL A 68 6.53 1.33 7.70
C VAL A 68 5.49 1.71 6.67
N GLY A 69 4.89 0.72 6.03
CA GLY A 69 3.87 0.94 5.01
C GLY A 69 3.20 -0.33 4.54
N TYR A 70 2.40 -0.17 3.49
CA TYR A 70 1.58 -1.21 2.90
C TYR A 70 1.76 -1.23 1.39
N ILE A 71 1.58 -2.39 0.77
CA ILE A 71 1.55 -2.51 -0.68
C ILE A 71 0.14 -2.12 -1.15
N SER A 72 0.06 -1.33 -2.22
CA SER A 72 -1.24 -1.04 -2.83
C SER A 72 -1.87 -2.34 -3.34
N HIS A 73 -3.10 -2.63 -2.93
CA HIS A 73 -3.79 -3.85 -3.36
C HIS A 73 -4.00 -3.85 -4.87
N PHE A 74 -4.01 -2.69 -5.52
CA PHE A 74 -4.05 -2.63 -6.97
C PHE A 74 -2.83 -3.28 -7.64
N ALA A 75 -1.68 -3.35 -6.97
CA ALA A 75 -0.47 -3.98 -7.50
C ALA A 75 -0.48 -5.51 -7.38
N THR A 76 -1.18 -6.03 -6.37
CA THR A 76 -1.20 -7.47 -6.02
C THR A 76 -2.50 -8.17 -6.41
N CYS A 77 -3.60 -7.42 -6.59
CA CYS A 77 -4.88 -8.00 -6.93
C CYS A 77 -4.88 -8.54 -8.38
N PRO A 78 -5.19 -9.84 -8.59
CA PRO A 78 -5.27 -10.41 -9.93
C PRO A 78 -6.41 -9.79 -10.76
N ASN A 79 -7.41 -9.20 -10.10
CA ASN A 79 -8.56 -8.54 -10.72
C ASN A 79 -8.40 -7.00 -10.80
N ALA A 80 -7.22 -6.45 -10.50
CA ALA A 80 -7.00 -4.99 -10.45
C ALA A 80 -7.38 -4.26 -11.74
N GLY A 81 -7.13 -4.89 -12.90
CA GLY A 81 -7.45 -4.31 -14.21
C GLY A 81 -8.94 -3.97 -14.40
N LYS A 82 -9.84 -4.65 -13.69
CA LYS A 82 -11.30 -4.37 -13.71
C LYS A 82 -11.69 -3.11 -12.93
N HIS A 83 -10.82 -2.65 -12.01
CA HIS A 83 -11.09 -1.54 -11.10
C HIS A 83 -10.32 -0.27 -11.45
N ARG A 84 -9.19 -0.42 -12.14
CA ARG A 84 -8.41 0.72 -12.63
C ARG A 84 -9.16 1.34 -13.81
N ARG A 85 -9.48 2.63 -13.72
CA ARG A 85 -9.96 3.38 -14.88
C ARG A 85 -8.83 3.43 -15.92
N ARG A 86 -9.16 3.18 -17.19
CA ARG A 86 -8.24 3.43 -18.30
C ARG A 86 -7.88 4.92 -18.28
N LYS A 87 -6.59 5.22 -18.34
CA LYS A 87 -6.06 6.58 -18.42
C LYS A 87 -5.99 7.02 -19.89
#